data_AF-A0A9E2GBZ6-F1
#
_entry.id   AF-A0A9E2GBZ6-F1
#
_cell.length_a   1.000
_cell.length_b   1.000
_cell.length_c   1.000
_cell.angle_alpha   90.00
_cell.angle_beta   90.00
_cell.angle_gamma   90.00
#
_symmetry.space_group_name_H-M   'P 1'
#
loop_
_entity.id
_entity.type
_entity.pdbx_description
1 polymer ?
#
loop_
_entity_poly.entity_id
_entity_poly.type
_entity_poly.pdbx_seq_one_letter_code
_entity_poly.pdbx_strand_id
1 'polypeptide(L)'
;MGILSSSVSVTRYKVNGNLEKPVLEKVYNGLTQNVIKDIDDDHPEKIVGWTSFENSYIPDFEGSSFVIGPYLVFSMRLDRKSIPPKVIQKHYAIETAIQLEKSGRKYLSRNEKKSIKDHVIDVLSLRIPATPNIYDLIWNMEESWLWFFSNLKAANEELETLFSKSFRLSLIRLFPYTTADLISGLSDKDRDLLLQLSPTKFTE
;
A
#
# COMPACT_ATOMS: atom_id res chain seq x y z
N MET A 1 9.01 -2.45 -8.08
CA MET A 1 10.42 -2.80 -8.32
C MET A 1 11.07 -2.90 -6.97
N GLY A 2 11.76 -3.99 -6.67
CA GLY A 2 12.37 -4.22 -5.35
C GLY A 2 13.76 -3.60 -5.23
N ILE A 3 14.30 -3.57 -4.02
CA ILE A 3 15.62 -2.99 -3.70
C ILE A 3 16.77 -3.59 -4.53
N LEU A 4 16.68 -4.88 -4.91
CA LEU A 4 17.71 -5.59 -5.68
C LEU A 4 17.63 -5.35 -7.20
N SER A 5 16.75 -4.44 -7.65
CA SER A 5 16.60 -4.12 -9.07
C SER A 5 17.72 -3.20 -9.56
N SER A 6 18.04 -3.26 -10.86
CA SER A 6 19.05 -2.36 -11.48
C SER A 6 18.69 -0.88 -11.43
N SER A 7 17.40 -0.57 -11.31
CA SER A 7 16.88 0.77 -11.08
C SER A 7 15.76 0.71 -10.06
N VAL A 8 15.75 1.69 -9.15
CA VAL A 8 14.80 1.76 -8.04
C VAL A 8 14.19 3.14 -7.94
N SER A 9 12.92 3.17 -7.57
CA SER A 9 12.25 4.38 -7.10
C SER A 9 12.24 4.36 -5.59
N VAL A 10 12.58 5.47 -4.95
CA VAL A 10 12.69 5.54 -3.49
C VAL A 10 12.00 6.78 -2.93
N THR A 11 11.17 6.56 -1.92
CA THR A 11 10.67 7.62 -1.04
C THR A 11 11.34 7.46 0.33
N ARG A 12 11.83 8.58 0.86
CA ARG A 12 12.47 8.63 2.18
C ARG A 12 11.49 9.17 3.22
N TYR A 13 11.53 8.59 4.41
CA TYR A 13 10.74 8.96 5.56
C TYR A 13 11.63 9.19 6.78
N LYS A 14 11.26 10.17 7.61
CA LYS A 14 11.69 10.23 9.01
C LYS A 14 10.64 9.48 9.83
N VAL A 15 11.08 8.56 10.66
CA VAL A 15 10.21 7.85 11.60
C VAL A 15 10.12 8.69 12.87
N ASN A 16 8.90 9.01 13.29
CA ASN A 16 8.62 9.82 14.46
C ASN A 16 8.07 8.96 15.61
N GLY A 17 8.68 9.10 16.78
CA GLY A 17 8.44 8.29 17.97
C GLY A 17 9.49 7.19 18.16
N ASN A 18 9.41 6.49 19.29
CA ASN A 18 10.33 5.43 19.68
C ASN A 18 9.55 4.20 20.14
N LEU A 19 10.06 3.00 19.84
CA LEU A 19 9.52 1.75 20.39
C LEU A 19 10.05 1.50 21.80
N GLU A 20 9.17 0.98 22.67
CA GLU A 20 9.58 0.47 23.97
C GLU A 20 10.48 -0.76 23.82
N LYS A 21 11.43 -0.94 24.74
CA LYS A 21 12.27 -2.14 24.80
C LYS A 21 11.44 -3.34 25.31
N PRO A 22 11.68 -4.57 24.81
CA PRO A 22 12.66 -4.94 23.78
C PRO A 22 12.16 -4.64 22.35
N VAL A 23 12.95 -3.84 21.61
CA VAL A 23 12.55 -3.27 20.31
C VAL A 23 12.25 -4.35 19.27
N LEU A 24 13.13 -5.34 19.12
CA LEU A 24 12.97 -6.40 18.12
C LEU A 24 11.69 -7.22 18.34
N GLU A 25 11.31 -7.45 19.60
CA GLU A 25 10.06 -8.16 19.93
C GLU A 25 8.84 -7.31 19.54
N LYS A 26 8.88 -6.00 19.79
CA LYS A 26 7.79 -5.09 19.36
C LYS A 26 7.67 -5.04 17.84
N VAL A 27 8.79 -5.02 17.12
CA VAL A 27 8.78 -5.06 15.65
C VAL A 27 8.21 -6.39 15.17
N TYR A 28 8.71 -7.52 15.67
CA TYR A 28 8.21 -8.85 15.33
C TYR A 28 6.70 -8.97 15.57
N ASN A 29 6.21 -8.52 16.73
CA ASN A 29 4.79 -8.51 17.04
C ASN A 29 3.98 -7.61 16.08
N GLY A 30 4.48 -6.43 15.75
CA GLY A 30 3.83 -5.53 14.80
C GLY A 30 3.72 -6.12 13.39
N LEU A 31 4.79 -6.78 12.93
CA LEU A 31 4.87 -7.49 11.65
C LEU A 31 3.88 -8.66 11.62
N THR A 32 3.98 -9.58 12.57
CA THR A 32 3.15 -10.81 12.64
C THR A 32 1.67 -10.51 12.82
N GLN A 33 1.29 -9.51 13.62
CA GLN A 33 -0.12 -9.11 13.78
C GLN A 33 -0.74 -8.51 12.51
N ASN A 34 0.07 -8.01 11.59
CA ASN A 34 -0.37 -7.36 10.36
C ASN A 34 0.24 -8.01 9.10
N VAL A 35 0.51 -9.31 9.17
CA VAL A 35 0.89 -10.13 8.02
C VAL A 35 -0.18 -10.09 6.94
N ILE A 36 0.24 -10.04 5.67
CA ILE A 36 -0.64 -10.15 4.51
C ILE A 36 -1.46 -11.46 4.58
N LYS A 37 -2.74 -11.36 4.28
CA LYS A 37 -3.66 -12.51 4.20
C LYS A 37 -4.14 -12.68 2.76
N ASP A 38 -4.59 -13.88 2.45
CA ASP A 38 -5.25 -14.17 1.18
C ASP A 38 -6.62 -13.47 1.11
N ILE A 39 -7.02 -13.05 -0.09
CA ILE A 39 -8.33 -12.45 -0.38
C ILE A 39 -9.04 -13.12 -1.55
N ASP A 40 -8.47 -14.14 -2.19
CA ASP A 40 -9.01 -14.70 -3.44
C ASP A 40 -10.47 -15.18 -3.30
N ASP A 41 -10.84 -15.75 -2.15
CA ASP A 41 -12.20 -16.21 -1.87
C ASP A 41 -13.09 -15.19 -1.12
N ASP A 42 -12.62 -13.95 -0.92
CA ASP A 42 -13.33 -12.92 -0.14
C ASP A 42 -13.78 -11.74 -1.02
N HIS A 43 -14.75 -10.96 -0.54
CA HIS A 43 -15.29 -9.79 -1.23
C HIS A 43 -14.39 -8.55 -1.31
N PRO A 44 -13.42 -8.28 -0.41
CA PRO A 44 -12.58 -7.09 -0.49
C PRO A 44 -11.84 -6.99 -1.82
N GLU A 45 -11.91 -5.82 -2.47
CA GLU A 45 -11.19 -5.56 -3.71
C GLU A 45 -9.67 -5.43 -3.50
N LYS A 46 -9.23 -5.16 -2.27
CA LYS A 46 -7.82 -5.02 -1.92
C LYS A 46 -7.54 -5.46 -0.47
N ILE A 47 -6.32 -5.93 -0.25
CA ILE A 47 -5.75 -6.11 1.09
C ILE A 47 -4.28 -5.69 1.10
N VAL A 48 -3.82 -5.23 2.25
CA VAL A 48 -2.43 -4.84 2.47
C VAL A 48 -1.91 -5.47 3.76
N GLY A 49 -0.65 -5.85 3.76
CA GLY A 49 0.00 -6.42 4.93
C GLY A 49 1.50 -6.63 4.73
N TRP A 50 2.16 -7.03 5.81
CA TRP A 50 3.59 -7.31 5.81
C TRP A 50 3.89 -8.69 5.25
N THR A 51 5.04 -8.80 4.60
CA THR A 51 5.61 -10.06 4.12
C THR A 51 7.13 -10.03 4.23
N SER A 52 7.75 -11.21 4.13
CA SER A 52 9.20 -11.35 4.17
C SER A 52 9.84 -10.69 2.95
N PHE A 53 11.03 -10.12 3.16
CA PHE A 53 11.87 -9.61 2.09
C PHE A 53 12.42 -10.75 1.22
N GLU A 54 12.88 -11.84 1.83
CA GLU A 54 13.48 -12.97 1.11
C GLU A 54 12.43 -13.78 0.34
N ASN A 55 11.23 -13.91 0.92
CA ASN A 55 10.13 -14.66 0.31
C ASN A 55 8.81 -13.93 0.47
N SER A 56 8.53 -12.99 -0.44
CA SER A 56 7.35 -12.14 -0.35
C SER A 56 6.00 -12.85 -0.53
N TYR A 57 6.01 -14.11 -0.98
CA TYR A 57 4.80 -14.94 -1.13
C TYR A 57 4.56 -15.89 0.05
N ILE A 58 5.55 -16.06 0.93
CA ILE A 58 5.44 -16.81 2.18
C ILE A 58 5.71 -15.82 3.32
N PRO A 59 4.67 -15.21 3.91
CA PRO A 59 4.82 -14.10 4.85
C PRO A 59 5.21 -14.62 6.24
N ASP A 60 6.45 -15.07 6.35
CA ASP A 60 7.05 -15.62 7.55
C ASP A 60 8.16 -14.69 8.08
N PHE A 61 8.08 -14.40 9.38
CA PHE A 61 9.03 -13.55 10.11
C PHE A 61 9.80 -14.32 11.19
N GLU A 62 9.76 -15.65 11.16
CA GLU A 62 10.53 -16.50 12.08
C GLU A 62 12.03 -16.19 12.06
N GLY A 63 12.69 -16.44 13.20
CA GLY A 63 14.15 -16.37 13.31
C GLY A 63 14.77 -14.97 13.15
N SER A 64 13.99 -13.88 13.24
CA SER A 64 14.46 -12.51 12.95
C SER A 64 14.97 -12.33 11.51
N SER A 65 14.37 -13.04 10.55
CA SER A 65 14.71 -12.94 9.11
C SER A 65 14.69 -11.50 8.55
N PHE A 66 13.97 -10.60 9.21
CA PHE A 66 13.90 -9.18 8.87
C PHE A 66 15.06 -8.33 9.41
N VAL A 67 16.07 -8.90 10.08
CA VAL A 67 17.21 -8.17 10.66
C VAL A 67 18.47 -8.39 9.84
N ILE A 68 19.02 -7.31 9.27
CA ILE A 68 20.26 -7.32 8.48
C ILE A 68 21.21 -6.25 9.05
N GLY A 69 22.14 -6.66 9.91
CA GLY A 69 23.04 -5.73 10.59
C GLY A 69 22.24 -4.73 11.45
N PRO A 70 22.43 -3.40 11.28
CA PRO A 70 21.66 -2.38 12.01
C PRO A 70 20.29 -2.09 11.37
N TYR A 71 19.96 -2.75 10.26
CA TYR A 71 18.76 -2.45 9.47
C TYR A 71 17.68 -3.51 9.67
N LEU A 72 16.43 -3.06 9.65
CA LEU A 72 15.27 -3.91 9.52
C LEU A 72 14.80 -3.88 8.06
N VAL A 73 14.68 -5.04 7.43
CA VAL A 73 14.35 -5.20 6.01
C VAL A 73 13.18 -6.16 5.87
N PHE A 74 12.09 -5.67 5.29
CA PHE A 74 10.87 -6.43 5.03
C PHE A 74 10.10 -5.76 3.90
N SER A 75 8.96 -6.33 3.50
CA SER A 75 8.19 -5.82 2.37
C SER A 75 6.72 -5.64 2.74
N MET A 76 6.09 -4.65 2.13
CA MET A 76 4.64 -4.49 2.11
C MET A 76 4.10 -5.13 0.83
N ARG A 77 3.12 -6.01 0.97
CA ARG A 77 2.39 -6.59 -0.15
C ARG A 77 0.99 -5.99 -0.21
N LEU A 78 0.60 -5.52 -1.40
CA LEU A 78 -0.73 -5.00 -1.72
C LEU A 78 -1.34 -5.88 -2.80
N ASP A 79 -2.34 -6.65 -2.41
CA ASP A 79 -3.08 -7.53 -3.31
C ASP A 79 -4.35 -6.82 -3.75
N ARG A 80 -4.61 -6.81 -5.06
CA ARG A 80 -5.76 -6.12 -5.64
C ARG A 80 -6.47 -7.00 -6.66
N LYS A 81 -7.78 -7.13 -6.49
CA LYS A 81 -8.68 -7.68 -7.50
C LYS A 81 -9.07 -6.57 -8.47
N SER A 82 -8.82 -6.80 -9.75
CA SER A 82 -9.22 -5.86 -10.80
C SER A 82 -9.98 -6.59 -11.88
N ILE A 83 -11.26 -6.23 -12.04
CA ILE A 83 -12.13 -6.82 -13.04
C ILE A 83 -12.03 -5.99 -14.32
N PRO A 84 -11.53 -6.55 -15.44
CA PRO A 84 -11.43 -5.79 -16.67
C PRO A 84 -12.83 -5.34 -17.13
N PRO A 85 -13.02 -4.07 -17.54
CA PRO A 85 -14.34 -3.55 -17.90
C PRO A 85 -15.06 -4.33 -18.99
N LYS A 86 -14.32 -4.89 -19.95
CA LYS A 86 -14.86 -5.75 -21.02
C LYS A 86 -15.40 -7.09 -20.49
N VAL A 87 -14.84 -7.61 -19.40
CA VAL A 87 -15.33 -8.83 -18.75
C VAL A 87 -16.66 -8.53 -18.06
N ILE A 88 -16.75 -7.41 -17.32
CA ILE A 88 -18.02 -6.94 -16.73
C ILE A 88 -19.08 -6.79 -17.83
N GLN A 89 -18.74 -6.13 -18.94
CA GLN A 89 -19.66 -5.92 -20.05
C GLN A 89 -20.17 -7.24 -20.66
N LYS A 90 -19.28 -8.21 -20.85
CA LYS A 90 -19.63 -9.55 -21.36
C LYS A 90 -20.65 -10.23 -20.44
N HIS A 91 -20.36 -10.33 -19.14
CA HIS A 91 -21.23 -11.02 -18.19
C HIS A 91 -22.55 -10.28 -17.96
N TYR A 92 -22.50 -8.95 -17.92
CA TYR A 92 -23.69 -8.11 -17.86
C TYR A 92 -24.64 -8.34 -19.05
N ALA A 93 -24.11 -8.43 -20.27
CA ALA A 93 -24.92 -8.68 -21.46
C ALA A 93 -25.58 -10.06 -21.43
N ILE A 94 -24.86 -11.09 -20.98
CA ILE A 94 -25.37 -12.46 -20.83
C ILE A 94 -26.52 -12.48 -19.81
N GLU A 95 -26.30 -11.93 -18.61
CA GLU A 95 -27.30 -11.97 -17.53
C GLU A 95 -28.55 -11.15 -17.88
N THR A 96 -28.36 -10.02 -18.57
CA THR A 96 -29.46 -9.19 -19.09
C THR A 96 -30.30 -9.96 -20.12
N ALA A 97 -29.67 -10.71 -21.02
CA ALA A 97 -30.38 -11.52 -22.02
C ALA A 97 -31.23 -12.62 -21.34
N ILE A 98 -30.65 -13.32 -20.35
CA ILE A 98 -31.36 -14.33 -19.56
C ILE A 98 -32.58 -13.73 -18.84
N GLN A 99 -32.44 -12.55 -18.24
CA GLN A 99 -33.55 -11.90 -17.52
C GLN A 99 -34.67 -11.39 -18.45
N LEU A 100 -34.31 -10.89 -19.63
CA LEU A 100 -35.29 -10.48 -20.66
C LEU A 100 -36.06 -11.69 -21.19
N GLU A 101 -35.37 -12.81 -21.46
CA GLU A 101 -35.99 -14.06 -21.89
C GLU A 101 -36.95 -14.61 -20.83
N LYS A 102 -36.50 -14.70 -19.57
CA LYS A 102 -37.32 -15.18 -18.44
C LYS A 102 -38.56 -14.31 -18.18
N SER A 103 -38.45 -12.99 -18.34
CA SER A 103 -39.56 -12.06 -18.10
C SER A 103 -40.48 -11.88 -19.30
N GLY A 104 -40.07 -12.29 -20.50
CA GLY A 104 -40.79 -12.04 -21.75
C GLY A 104 -40.88 -10.55 -22.15
N ARG A 105 -40.13 -9.67 -21.47
CA ARG A 105 -40.18 -8.22 -21.68
C ARG A 105 -39.16 -7.79 -22.72
N LYS A 106 -39.45 -6.69 -23.43
CA LYS A 106 -38.51 -6.08 -24.39
C LYS A 106 -37.42 -5.24 -23.73
N TYR A 107 -37.65 -4.72 -22.51
CA TYR A 107 -36.74 -3.82 -21.82
C TYR A 107 -36.76 -4.06 -20.31
N LEU A 108 -35.61 -3.81 -19.67
CA LEU A 108 -35.46 -3.73 -18.22
C LEU A 108 -35.40 -2.27 -17.75
N SER A 109 -35.95 -2.01 -16.56
CA SER A 109 -35.85 -0.73 -15.88
C SER A 109 -34.40 -0.39 -15.49
N ARG A 110 -34.17 0.88 -15.16
CA ARG A 110 -32.85 1.35 -14.71
C ARG A 110 -32.37 0.64 -13.44
N ASN A 111 -33.28 0.37 -12.50
CA ASN A 111 -32.95 -0.28 -11.23
C ASN A 111 -32.61 -1.76 -11.42
N GLU A 112 -33.33 -2.47 -12.29
CA GLU A 112 -33.02 -3.86 -12.64
C GLU A 112 -31.64 -3.95 -13.31
N LYS A 113 -31.35 -3.06 -14.27
CA LYS A 113 -30.04 -2.99 -14.92
C LYS A 113 -28.91 -2.74 -13.94
N LYS A 114 -29.12 -1.86 -12.95
CA LYS A 114 -28.13 -1.60 -11.89
C LYS A 114 -27.92 -2.87 -11.05
N SER A 115 -28.99 -3.51 -10.60
CA SER A 115 -28.93 -4.71 -9.77
C SER A 115 -28.21 -5.87 -10.47
N ILE A 116 -28.45 -6.07 -11.77
CA ILE A 116 -27.74 -7.07 -12.57
C ILE A 116 -26.24 -6.74 -12.64
N LYS A 117 -25.89 -5.46 -12.85
CA LYS A 117 -24.49 -5.04 -12.92
C LYS A 117 -23.78 -5.26 -11.58
N ASP A 118 -24.41 -4.87 -10.47
CA ASP A 118 -23.85 -5.04 -9.12
C ASP A 118 -23.66 -6.54 -8.83
N HIS A 119 -24.67 -7.37 -9.12
CA HIS A 119 -24.56 -8.83 -9.00
C HIS A 119 -23.43 -9.42 -9.85
N VAL A 120 -23.26 -8.97 -11.10
CA VAL A 120 -22.17 -9.42 -11.97
C VAL A 120 -20.81 -9.04 -11.37
N ILE A 121 -20.67 -7.86 -10.80
CA ILE A 121 -19.43 -7.43 -10.13
C ILE A 121 -19.16 -8.32 -8.92
N ASP A 122 -20.15 -8.57 -8.08
CA ASP A 122 -20.01 -9.41 -6.88
C ASP A 122 -19.62 -10.86 -7.22
N VAL A 123 -20.22 -11.44 -8.25
CA VAL A 123 -19.89 -12.80 -8.68
C VAL A 123 -18.49 -12.86 -9.30
N LEU A 124 -18.09 -11.82 -10.05
CA LEU A 124 -16.77 -11.78 -10.67
C LEU A 124 -15.65 -11.47 -9.65
N SER A 125 -15.92 -10.68 -8.62
CA SER A 125 -14.93 -10.36 -7.58
C SER A 125 -14.54 -11.60 -6.76
N LEU A 126 -15.46 -12.54 -6.56
CA LEU A 126 -15.16 -13.84 -5.92
C LEU A 126 -14.37 -14.80 -6.80
N ARG A 127 -14.24 -14.54 -8.11
CA ARG A 127 -13.59 -15.46 -9.06
C ARG A 127 -12.26 -14.97 -9.60
N ILE A 128 -12.00 -13.67 -9.49
CA ILE A 128 -10.78 -13.07 -10.02
C ILE A 128 -9.70 -13.16 -8.95
N PRO A 129 -8.57 -13.82 -9.24
CA PRO A 129 -7.46 -13.85 -8.31
C PRO A 129 -6.88 -12.45 -8.14
N ALA A 130 -6.44 -12.15 -6.93
CA ALA A 130 -5.79 -10.89 -6.64
C ALA A 130 -4.40 -10.83 -7.29
N THR A 131 -4.06 -9.65 -7.80
CA THR A 131 -2.72 -9.39 -8.34
C THR A 131 -1.84 -8.82 -7.22
N PRO A 132 -0.73 -9.47 -6.84
CA PRO A 132 0.14 -9.00 -5.79
C PRO A 132 1.10 -7.92 -6.27
N ASN A 133 1.22 -6.85 -5.51
CA ASN A 133 2.22 -5.79 -5.70
C ASN A 133 3.10 -5.71 -4.46
N ILE A 134 4.40 -5.95 -4.62
CA ILE A 134 5.36 -6.01 -3.52
C ILE A 134 6.23 -4.75 -3.55
N TYR A 135 6.41 -4.16 -2.36
CA TYR A 135 7.22 -2.98 -2.14
C TYR A 135 8.15 -3.22 -0.96
N ASP A 136 9.45 -3.22 -1.22
CA ASP A 136 10.45 -3.40 -0.17
C ASP A 136 10.60 -2.12 0.66
N LEU A 137 11.08 -2.28 1.89
CA LEU A 137 11.53 -1.18 2.70
C LEU A 137 12.76 -1.54 3.53
N ILE A 138 13.53 -0.50 3.86
CA ILE A 138 14.60 -0.56 4.86
C ILE A 138 14.26 0.43 5.96
N TRP A 139 14.35 -0.01 7.20
CA TRP A 139 14.16 0.83 8.38
C TRP A 139 15.40 0.80 9.26
N ASN A 140 16.00 1.98 9.48
CA ASN A 140 17.04 2.20 10.48
C ASN A 140 16.40 2.84 11.72
N MET A 141 16.41 2.10 12.84
CA MET A 141 15.88 2.56 14.11
C MET A 141 16.73 3.64 14.76
N GLU A 142 18.06 3.47 14.74
CA GLU A 142 19.02 4.33 15.43
C GLU A 142 19.00 5.75 14.85
N GLU A 143 18.94 5.86 13.52
CA GLU A 143 18.87 7.13 12.81
C GLU A 143 17.42 7.60 12.56
N SER A 144 16.44 6.78 12.92
CA SER A 144 14.99 7.00 12.77
C SER A 144 14.59 7.40 11.35
N TRP A 145 15.08 6.69 10.34
CA TRP A 145 14.64 6.86 8.95
C TRP A 145 14.19 5.55 8.34
N LEU A 146 13.32 5.66 7.33
CA LEU A 146 12.82 4.55 6.55
C LEU A 146 12.92 4.88 5.06
N TRP A 147 13.41 3.94 4.27
CA TRP A 147 13.39 3.97 2.81
C TRP A 147 12.33 3.03 2.31
N PHE A 148 11.42 3.55 1.48
CA PHE A 148 10.38 2.77 0.84
C PHE A 148 10.61 2.77 -0.67
N PHE A 149 10.68 1.58 -1.27
CA PHE A 149 11.06 1.42 -2.67
C PHE A 149 9.88 1.61 -3.63
N SER A 150 9.18 2.74 -3.51
CA SER A 150 8.11 3.18 -4.40
C SER A 150 7.88 4.69 -4.33
N ASN A 151 7.53 5.29 -5.47
CA ASN A 151 7.07 6.69 -5.56
C ASN A 151 5.56 6.81 -5.79
N LEU A 152 4.85 5.68 -5.91
CA LEU A 152 3.40 5.67 -6.14
C LEU A 152 2.68 6.23 -4.91
N LYS A 153 1.87 7.27 -5.11
CA LYS A 153 1.11 7.92 -4.04
C LYS A 153 0.29 6.91 -3.23
N ALA A 154 -0.48 6.06 -3.90
CA ALA A 154 -1.31 5.05 -3.24
C ALA A 154 -0.49 4.07 -2.39
N ALA A 155 0.65 3.58 -2.90
CA ALA A 155 1.50 2.65 -2.12
C ALA A 155 2.11 3.33 -0.87
N ASN A 156 2.47 4.61 -0.98
CA ASN A 156 3.00 5.38 0.16
C ASN A 156 1.91 5.63 1.23
N GLU A 157 0.67 5.94 0.83
CA GLU A 157 -0.46 6.09 1.76
C GLU A 157 -0.81 4.77 2.48
N GLU A 158 -0.77 3.65 1.76
CA GLU A 158 -0.96 2.32 2.36
C GLU A 158 0.16 1.98 3.35
N LEU A 159 1.42 2.30 3.01
CA LEU A 159 2.55 2.14 3.93
C LEU A 159 2.35 2.95 5.20
N GLU A 160 2.07 4.26 5.09
CA GLU A 160 1.88 5.15 6.23
C GLU A 160 0.79 4.64 7.18
N THR A 161 -0.31 4.15 6.61
CA THR A 161 -1.43 3.57 7.35
C THR A 161 -1.04 2.26 8.03
N LEU A 162 -0.46 1.32 7.30
CA LEU A 162 -0.08 0.01 7.82
C LEU A 162 1.03 0.12 8.88
N PHE A 163 2.01 1.00 8.66
CA PHE A 163 3.11 1.26 9.59
C PHE A 163 2.61 1.84 10.91
N SER A 164 1.74 2.85 10.85
CA SER A 164 1.11 3.42 12.05
C SER A 164 0.29 2.38 12.81
N LYS A 165 -0.49 1.57 12.11
CA LYS A 165 -1.27 0.47 12.71
C LYS A 165 -0.37 -0.57 13.41
N SER A 166 0.77 -0.89 12.80
CA SER A 166 1.63 -2.00 13.25
C SER A 166 2.57 -1.60 14.38
N PHE A 167 3.14 -0.40 14.31
CA PHE A 167 4.20 0.03 15.21
C PHE A 167 3.79 1.20 16.11
N ARG A 168 2.61 1.79 15.90
CA ARG A 168 2.13 3.00 16.61
C ARG A 168 3.10 4.19 16.48
N LEU A 169 3.80 4.25 15.36
CA LEU A 169 4.73 5.32 14.99
C LEU A 169 4.22 6.03 13.74
N SER A 170 4.54 7.30 13.58
CA SER A 170 4.19 8.05 12.37
C SER A 170 5.38 8.20 11.42
N LEU A 171 5.09 8.20 10.13
CA LEU A 171 6.07 8.45 9.07
C LEU A 171 5.91 9.88 8.56
N ILE A 172 6.99 10.65 8.55
CA ILE A 172 7.04 11.99 7.98
C ILE A 172 7.80 11.92 6.67
N ARG A 173 7.11 12.15 5.55
CA ARG A 173 7.71 12.09 4.22
C ARG A 173 8.77 13.18 4.06
N LEU A 174 9.95 12.78 3.58
CA LEU A 174 11.07 13.67 3.33
C LEU A 174 11.09 14.09 1.86
N PHE A 175 10.62 15.32 1.61
CA PHE A 175 10.77 16.06 0.37
C PHE A 175 11.65 17.30 0.67
N PRO A 176 12.02 18.14 -0.31
CA PRO A 176 13.00 19.20 -0.09
C PRO A 176 12.70 20.09 1.12
N TYR A 177 11.44 20.51 1.29
CA TYR A 177 11.02 21.34 2.42
C TYR A 177 11.18 20.61 3.77
N THR A 178 10.59 19.42 3.94
CA THR A 178 10.68 18.70 5.23
C THR A 178 12.09 18.22 5.53
N THR A 179 12.91 17.99 4.51
CA THR A 179 14.34 17.72 4.68
C THR A 179 15.05 18.96 5.23
N ALA A 180 14.80 20.14 4.66
CA ALA A 180 15.36 21.38 5.16
C ALA A 180 14.96 21.66 6.61
N ASP A 181 13.67 21.52 6.92
CA ASP A 181 13.14 21.80 8.26
C ASP A 181 13.64 20.80 9.33
N LEU A 182 13.68 19.50 9.02
CA LEU A 182 13.92 18.47 10.03
C LEU A 182 15.38 17.99 10.10
N ILE A 183 16.17 18.16 9.05
CA ILE A 183 17.48 17.50 8.91
C ILE A 183 18.61 18.51 8.73
N SER A 184 18.39 19.62 8.01
CA SER A 184 19.48 20.53 7.61
C SER A 184 20.06 21.39 8.75
N GLY A 185 19.59 21.23 9.99
CA GLY A 185 20.12 21.96 11.15
C GLY A 185 19.93 23.47 11.05
N LEU A 186 18.86 23.92 10.38
CA LEU A 186 18.56 25.34 10.19
C LEU A 186 18.38 26.06 11.53
N SER A 187 18.92 27.28 11.61
CA SER A 187 18.65 28.18 12.73
C SER A 187 17.17 28.59 12.76
N ASP A 188 16.66 29.06 13.89
CA ASP A 188 15.27 29.51 14.01
C ASP A 188 14.94 30.59 12.96
N LYS A 189 15.89 31.50 12.69
CA LYS A 189 15.76 32.53 11.65
C LYS A 189 15.62 31.92 10.24
N ASP A 190 16.39 30.88 9.94
CA ASP A 190 16.35 30.22 8.64
C ASP A 190 15.08 29.38 8.47
N ARG A 191 14.53 28.83 9.58
CA ARG A 191 13.22 28.14 9.58
C ARG A 191 12.08 29.11 9.31
N ASP A 192 12.11 30.31 9.90
CA ASP A 192 11.12 31.34 9.62
C ASP A 192 11.15 31.76 8.14
N LEU A 193 12.34 31.84 7.54
CA LEU A 193 12.50 32.09 6.10
C LEU A 193 11.99 30.91 5.26
N LEU A 194 12.27 29.67 5.66
CA LEU A 194 11.80 28.45 4.99
C LEU A 194 10.27 28.42 4.89
N LEU A 195 9.56 28.81 5.94
CA LEU A 195 8.08 28.89 5.98
C LEU A 195 7.50 29.88 4.96
N GLN A 196 8.27 30.89 4.58
CA GLN A 196 7.86 31.94 3.63
C GLN A 196 8.21 31.59 2.18
N LEU A 197 8.94 30.50 1.94
CA LEU A 197 9.30 30.10 0.59
C LEU A 197 8.06 29.68 -0.20
N SER A 198 7.96 30.20 -1.41
CA SER A 198 6.97 29.78 -2.40
C SER A 198 7.64 29.02 -3.53
N PRO A 199 6.93 28.09 -4.19
CA PRO A 199 7.49 27.37 -5.33
C PRO A 199 7.97 28.35 -6.41
N THR A 200 9.24 28.26 -6.79
CA THR A 200 9.77 28.99 -7.94
C THR A 200 9.06 28.51 -9.19
N LYS A 201 8.39 29.41 -9.91
CA LYS A 201 7.82 29.11 -11.22
C LYS A 201 8.95 29.07 -12.23
N PHE A 202 9.36 27.87 -12.62
CA PHE A 202 10.20 27.72 -13.79
C PHE A 202 9.32 27.93 -15.02
N THR A 203 9.47 29.08 -15.69
CA THR A 203 8.93 29.28 -17.03
C THR A 203 9.88 28.63 -18.02
N GLU A 204 9.37 27.68 -18.82
CA GLU A 204 10.03 27.22 -20.05
C GLU A 204 10.11 28.35 -21.08
#